data_AF-A0A939XEB0-F1
#
_entry.id   AF-A0A939XEB0-F1
#
_cell.length_a   1.000
_cell.length_b   1.000
_cell.length_c   1.000
_cell.angle_alpha   90.00
_cell.angle_beta   90.00
_cell.angle_gamma   90.00
#
_symmetry.space_group_name_H-M   'P 1'
#
loop_
_entity.id
_entity.type
_entity.pdbx_description
1 polymer ?
#
loop_
_entity_poly.entity_id
_entity_poly.type
_entity_poly.pdbx_seq_one_letter_code
_entity_poly.pdbx_strand_id
1 'polypeptide(L)'
;MNRIVKFLNRISISHKLYMMLVLCVFVPLLVTDFLFAVIVIRTEMDEDEAVMKNIAESVEFTMSDYCDSAYVFLNSLASDRAINQFIESEYGSPLSFYEERYPLVSRTPFSNDRFTATIYSIKKGVVSGGSFQDLSRYTDTSWYKEYLSLPNRYVLHIDYDQIYWREQRVISLVSVCNIFRKSESKENKPLIKVDMSYSDIQQAIENAKYSNTVYVCLGDRVVFSNDPKGGVNTPFSELTNDITQKAAFLKSFNLMDKTIDVYVMGNENIMAKALSENARLFVLLILLNLIIPAVLYRLFVKSFIDRLRTLTRFIETNDADSLGTLGQNEKGDEISTLTQAYNDMTVRINSLIDNEYKERLRRQDMDLARQRAELHALHSQINPHFLFNALESIRMHSLLKKENETARMVEKLAIIQRQNVEWNEDSVRVSDEIRFVEAYLELQKYRFGNKLMYEIAVDDECENIRLPKITLVTFVENACIHGMENKTSSCYIFVRVTKENSELVLEVEDTGTGIPDDECRKLIEDIENVSMSTIEDRKSIGILNAALRLKMYTGGRVKFEIESEHGVGTIITIRVPIETDFPKEEE
;
A
#
# COMPACT_ATOMS: atom_id res chain seq x y z
N MET A 1 -21.77 10.31 21.17
CA MET A 1 -21.98 10.08 19.72
C MET A 1 -21.35 11.17 18.84
N ASN A 2 -21.75 12.45 18.95
CA ASN A 2 -21.27 13.53 18.04
C ASN A 2 -19.75 13.79 18.03
N ARG A 3 -19.03 13.59 19.14
CA ARG A 3 -17.56 13.72 19.17
C ARG A 3 -16.85 12.59 18.42
N ILE A 4 -17.36 11.35 18.51
CA ILE A 4 -16.80 10.17 17.85
C ILE A 4 -17.00 10.27 16.34
N VAL A 5 -18.21 10.68 15.89
CA VAL A 5 -18.49 10.89 14.46
C VAL A 5 -17.58 11.99 13.87
N LYS A 6 -17.38 13.10 14.58
CA LYS A 6 -16.45 14.16 14.15
C LYS A 6 -14.99 13.69 14.06
N PHE A 7 -14.55 12.85 14.99
CA PHE A 7 -13.22 12.25 14.96
C PHE A 7 -13.08 11.30 13.75
N LEU A 8 -14.04 10.40 13.57
CA LEU A 8 -14.06 9.49 12.43
C LEU A 8 -14.03 10.26 11.11
N ASN A 9 -14.80 11.34 10.94
CA ASN A 9 -14.81 12.12 9.69
C ASN A 9 -13.45 12.70 9.27
N ARG A 10 -12.47 12.82 10.18
CA ARG A 10 -11.11 13.30 9.88
C ARG A 10 -10.15 12.20 9.42
N ILE A 11 -10.56 10.94 9.54
CA ILE A 11 -9.74 9.78 9.21
C ILE A 11 -10.10 9.31 7.79
N SER A 12 -9.07 9.00 6.98
CA SER A 12 -9.28 8.42 5.65
C SER A 12 -10.04 7.09 5.72
N ILE A 13 -10.81 6.80 4.67
CA ILE A 13 -11.67 5.60 4.60
C ILE A 13 -10.89 4.31 4.85
N SER A 14 -9.65 4.21 4.34
CA SER A 14 -8.80 3.03 4.54
C SER A 14 -8.48 2.75 6.00
N HIS A 15 -8.20 3.80 6.78
CA HIS A 15 -7.89 3.68 8.20
C HIS A 15 -9.13 3.37 9.04
N LYS A 16 -10.31 3.90 8.67
CA LYS A 16 -11.59 3.53 9.30
C LYS A 16 -11.88 2.04 9.14
N LEU A 17 -11.73 1.53 7.92
CA LEU A 17 -11.94 0.11 7.62
C LEU A 17 -10.94 -0.78 8.35
N TYR A 18 -9.68 -0.37 8.44
CA TYR A 18 -8.69 -1.09 9.23
C TYR A 18 -9.07 -1.14 10.72
N MET A 19 -9.49 -0.01 11.30
CA MET A 19 -9.97 0.00 12.69
C MET A 19 -11.20 -0.89 12.88
N MET A 20 -12.12 -0.92 11.91
CA MET A 20 -13.29 -1.80 11.95
C MET A 20 -12.91 -3.27 11.86
N LEU A 21 -11.95 -3.64 11.01
CA LEU A 21 -11.39 -4.99 10.91
C LEU A 21 -10.77 -5.41 12.25
N VAL A 22 -9.96 -4.54 12.86
CA VAL A 22 -9.34 -4.82 14.16
C VAL A 22 -10.40 -4.99 15.25
N LEU A 23 -11.33 -4.05 15.37
CA LEU A 23 -12.29 -4.01 16.47
C LEU A 23 -13.40 -5.07 16.33
N CYS A 24 -13.91 -5.30 15.11
CA CYS A 24 -15.07 -6.15 14.89
C CYS A 24 -14.71 -7.58 14.47
N VAL A 25 -13.47 -7.82 14.03
CA VAL A 25 -13.03 -9.16 13.60
C VAL A 25 -11.94 -9.68 14.51
N PHE A 26 -10.79 -9.00 14.60
CA PHE A 26 -9.67 -9.52 15.39
C PHE A 26 -9.95 -9.57 16.89
N VAL A 27 -10.53 -8.53 17.49
CA VAL A 27 -10.81 -8.52 18.94
C VAL A 27 -11.76 -9.65 19.34
N PRO A 28 -12.94 -9.83 18.72
CA PRO A 28 -13.82 -10.97 19.04
C PRO A 28 -13.14 -12.32 18.83
N LEU A 29 -12.38 -12.49 17.75
CA LEU A 29 -11.67 -13.75 17.47
C LEU A 29 -10.61 -14.08 18.54
N LEU A 30 -9.85 -13.08 18.98
CA LEU A 30 -8.88 -13.27 20.07
C LEU A 30 -9.58 -13.64 21.38
N VAL A 31 -10.73 -13.03 21.67
CA VAL A 31 -11.53 -13.37 22.86
C VAL A 31 -12.06 -14.80 22.76
N THR A 32 -12.57 -15.22 21.60
CA THR A 32 -13.06 -16.59 21.42
C THR A 32 -11.94 -17.63 21.48
N ASP A 33 -10.77 -17.34 20.90
CA ASP A 33 -9.60 -18.23 20.96
C ASP A 33 -9.08 -18.37 22.40
N PHE A 34 -9.07 -17.26 23.15
CA PHE A 34 -8.72 -17.27 24.57
C PHE A 34 -9.71 -18.11 25.39
N LEU A 35 -11.02 -17.92 25.19
CA LEU A 35 -12.05 -18.73 25.85
C LEU A 35 -11.91 -20.21 25.50
N PHE A 36 -11.63 -20.53 24.23
CA PHE A 36 -11.38 -21.90 23.79
C PHE A 36 -10.16 -22.51 24.48
N ALA A 37 -9.05 -21.77 24.59
CA ALA A 37 -7.87 -22.21 25.32
C ALA A 37 -8.15 -22.48 26.80
N VAL A 38 -8.93 -21.60 27.46
CA VAL A 38 -9.36 -21.80 28.84
C VAL A 38 -10.22 -23.05 28.98
N ILE A 39 -11.14 -23.31 28.04
CA ILE A 39 -11.97 -24.52 28.04
C ILE A 39 -11.09 -25.77 27.91
N VAL A 40 -10.15 -25.80 26.95
CA VAL A 40 -9.26 -26.95 26.75
C VAL A 40 -8.42 -27.24 28.00
N ILE A 41 -7.84 -26.20 28.61
CA ILE A 41 -7.05 -26.38 29.85
C ILE A 41 -7.94 -26.89 30.98
N ARG A 42 -9.16 -26.35 31.12
CA ARG A 42 -10.10 -26.78 32.16
C ARG A 42 -10.53 -28.23 31.98
N THR A 43 -10.83 -28.64 30.76
CA THR A 43 -11.17 -30.04 30.46
C THR A 43 -10.02 -30.98 30.83
N GLU A 44 -8.78 -30.64 30.50
CA GLU A 44 -7.62 -31.45 30.89
C GLU A 44 -7.46 -31.53 32.41
N MET A 45 -7.70 -30.42 33.13
CA MET A 45 -7.68 -30.41 34.60
C MET A 45 -8.76 -31.30 35.20
N ASP A 46 -9.99 -31.25 34.67
CA ASP A 46 -11.10 -32.07 35.14
C ASP A 46 -10.82 -33.58 34.88
N GLU A 47 -10.19 -33.92 33.75
CA GLU A 47 -9.76 -35.29 33.44
C GLU A 47 -8.64 -35.77 34.39
N ASP A 48 -7.62 -34.94 34.66
CA ASP A 48 -6.54 -35.28 35.59
C ASP A 48 -7.09 -35.47 37.02
N GLU A 49 -8.03 -34.63 37.47
CA GLU A 49 -8.70 -34.80 38.77
C GLU A 49 -9.46 -36.14 38.86
N ALA A 50 -10.19 -36.52 37.80
CA ALA A 50 -10.88 -37.81 37.75
C ALA A 50 -9.91 -38.99 37.82
N VAL A 51 -8.77 -38.91 37.14
CA VAL A 51 -7.70 -39.93 37.23
C VAL A 51 -7.14 -40.01 38.65
N MET A 52 -6.82 -38.87 39.27
CA MET A 52 -6.32 -38.83 40.65
C MET A 52 -7.31 -39.41 41.66
N LYS A 53 -8.60 -39.12 41.50
CA LYS A 53 -9.67 -39.70 42.32
C LYS A 53 -9.72 -41.23 42.19
N ASN A 54 -9.68 -41.75 40.97
CA ASN A 54 -9.67 -43.20 40.72
C ASN A 54 -8.44 -43.88 41.31
N ILE A 55 -7.27 -43.22 41.28
CA ILE A 55 -6.06 -43.69 41.93
C ILE A 55 -6.27 -43.80 43.45
N ALA A 56 -6.79 -42.75 44.09
CA ALA A 56 -7.05 -42.77 45.53
C ALA A 56 -8.09 -43.83 45.93
N GLU A 57 -9.14 -44.01 45.13
CA GLU A 57 -10.12 -45.09 45.31
C GLU A 57 -9.51 -46.49 45.16
N SER A 58 -8.60 -46.67 44.20
CA SER A 58 -7.88 -47.94 44.00
C SER A 58 -6.98 -48.27 45.20
N VAL A 59 -6.30 -47.28 45.78
CA VAL A 59 -5.49 -47.45 46.99
C VAL A 59 -6.36 -47.82 48.19
N GLU A 60 -7.46 -47.09 48.41
CA GLU A 60 -8.41 -47.40 49.47
C GLU A 60 -8.95 -48.83 49.35
N PHE A 61 -9.38 -49.21 48.15
CA PHE A 61 -9.87 -50.56 47.88
C PHE A 61 -8.80 -51.63 48.18
N THR A 62 -7.57 -51.41 47.72
CA THR A 62 -6.46 -52.35 47.93
C THR A 62 -6.19 -52.52 49.42
N MET A 63 -6.03 -51.43 50.17
CA MET A 63 -5.75 -51.52 51.61
C MET A 63 -6.92 -52.13 52.39
N SER A 64 -8.15 -51.76 52.04
CA SER A 64 -9.36 -52.32 52.64
C SER A 64 -9.46 -53.82 52.38
N ASP A 65 -9.18 -54.30 51.16
CA ASP A 65 -9.17 -55.74 50.83
C ASP A 65 -8.17 -56.53 51.69
N TYR A 66 -6.94 -56.01 51.86
CA TYR A 66 -5.95 -56.67 52.71
C TYR A 66 -6.41 -56.72 54.17
N CYS A 67 -6.94 -55.61 54.72
CA CYS A 67 -7.39 -55.57 56.10
C CYS A 67 -8.66 -56.40 56.35
N ASP A 68 -9.63 -56.39 55.44
CA ASP A 68 -10.85 -57.19 55.53
C ASP A 68 -10.54 -58.68 55.40
N SER A 69 -9.64 -59.05 54.48
CA SER A 69 -9.15 -60.42 54.35
C SER A 69 -8.40 -60.88 55.61
N ALA A 70 -7.55 -60.01 56.18
CA ALA A 70 -6.87 -60.29 57.45
C ALA A 70 -7.85 -60.43 58.62
N TYR A 71 -8.90 -59.61 58.65
CA TYR A 71 -9.98 -59.69 59.64
C TYR A 71 -10.74 -61.02 59.54
N VAL A 72 -11.11 -61.45 58.33
CA VAL A 72 -11.76 -62.76 58.10
C VAL A 72 -10.84 -63.90 58.54
N PHE A 73 -9.56 -63.85 58.14
CA PHE A 73 -8.57 -64.86 58.54
C PHE A 73 -8.39 -64.92 60.06
N LEU A 74 -8.20 -63.77 60.71
CA LEU A 74 -8.08 -63.65 62.16
C LEU A 74 -9.31 -64.23 62.86
N ASN A 75 -10.51 -63.86 62.41
CA ASN A 75 -11.75 -64.32 63.05
C ASN A 75 -12.01 -65.82 62.87
N SER A 76 -11.58 -66.39 61.75
CA SER A 76 -11.66 -67.83 61.53
C SER A 76 -10.85 -68.60 62.58
N LEU A 77 -9.66 -68.09 62.92
CA LEU A 77 -8.78 -68.68 63.94
C LEU A 77 -9.24 -68.35 65.37
N ALA A 78 -9.65 -67.11 65.62
CA ALA A 78 -10.11 -66.66 66.93
C ALA A 78 -11.44 -67.30 67.36
N SER A 79 -12.25 -67.76 66.39
CA SER A 79 -13.51 -68.47 66.64
C SER A 79 -13.36 -69.99 66.61
N ASP A 80 -12.18 -70.51 66.24
CA ASP A 80 -11.93 -71.96 66.19
C ASP A 80 -12.01 -72.56 67.60
N ARG A 81 -12.83 -73.60 67.75
CA ARG A 81 -13.10 -74.23 69.04
C ARG A 81 -11.87 -74.97 69.58
N ALA A 82 -11.10 -75.63 68.72
CA ALA A 82 -9.89 -76.35 69.11
C ALA A 82 -8.79 -75.38 69.55
N ILE A 83 -8.63 -74.25 68.86
CA ILE A 83 -7.73 -73.18 69.26
C ILE A 83 -8.15 -72.61 70.62
N ASN A 84 -9.42 -72.25 70.79
CA ASN A 84 -9.90 -71.67 72.04
C ASN A 84 -9.77 -72.64 73.23
N GLN A 85 -10.06 -73.94 73.02
CA GLN A 85 -9.87 -74.96 74.04
C GLN A 85 -8.39 -75.12 74.42
N PHE A 86 -7.49 -75.17 73.42
CA PHE A 86 -6.05 -75.27 73.64
C PHE A 86 -5.50 -74.07 74.42
N ILE A 87 -5.88 -72.85 74.03
CA ILE A 87 -5.48 -71.62 74.72
C ILE A 87 -5.99 -71.57 76.16
N GLU A 88 -7.16 -72.17 76.44
CA GLU A 88 -7.76 -72.20 77.75
C GLU A 88 -7.19 -73.31 78.66
N SER A 89 -6.40 -74.25 78.16
CA SER A 89 -5.72 -75.26 78.97
C SER A 89 -4.55 -74.68 79.78
N GLU A 90 -4.23 -75.32 80.91
CA GLU A 90 -3.00 -75.06 81.67
C GLU A 90 -2.03 -76.23 81.51
N TYR A 91 -0.75 -75.94 81.33
CA TYR A 91 0.25 -76.95 81.00
C TYR A 91 1.21 -77.15 82.18
N GLY A 92 1.24 -78.38 82.71
CA GLY A 92 2.10 -78.74 83.83
C GLY A 92 3.60 -78.77 83.48
N SER A 93 3.94 -78.92 82.20
CA SER A 93 5.31 -78.92 81.70
C SER A 93 5.42 -78.40 80.25
N PRO A 94 6.60 -77.92 79.82
CA PRO A 94 6.89 -77.65 78.41
C PRO A 94 6.52 -78.80 77.46
N LEU A 95 6.78 -80.05 77.86
CA LEU A 95 6.50 -81.23 77.03
C LEU A 95 5.00 -81.41 76.78
N SER A 96 4.16 -81.27 77.81
CA SER A 96 2.70 -81.36 77.67
C SER A 96 2.12 -80.30 76.73
N PHE A 97 2.72 -79.10 76.70
CA PHE A 97 2.34 -78.07 75.74
C PHE A 97 2.66 -78.48 74.30
N TYR A 98 3.85 -79.05 74.06
CA TYR A 98 4.24 -79.50 72.72
C TYR A 98 3.39 -80.66 72.20
N GLU A 99 3.08 -81.64 73.05
CA GLU A 99 2.25 -82.80 72.69
C GLU A 99 0.83 -82.39 72.28
N GLU A 100 0.21 -81.45 73.00
CA GLU A 100 -1.12 -80.93 72.64
C GLU A 100 -1.09 -79.94 71.45
N ARG A 101 0.01 -79.21 71.27
CA ARG A 101 0.17 -78.24 70.18
C ARG A 101 0.31 -78.93 68.82
N TYR A 102 1.03 -80.05 68.76
CA TYR A 102 1.34 -80.75 67.50
C TYR A 102 0.09 -81.07 66.64
N PRO A 103 -0.96 -81.74 67.17
CA PRO A 103 -2.16 -82.03 66.38
C PRO A 103 -2.91 -80.77 65.94
N LEU A 104 -2.88 -79.69 66.73
CA LEU A 104 -3.52 -78.42 66.40
C LEU A 104 -2.84 -77.74 65.21
N VAL A 105 -1.52 -77.57 65.27
CA VAL A 105 -0.74 -76.95 64.17
C VAL A 105 -0.80 -77.78 62.88
N SER A 106 -0.93 -79.10 62.99
CA SER A 106 -1.05 -79.98 61.82
C SER A 106 -2.39 -79.87 61.08
N ARG A 107 -3.45 -79.38 61.74
CA ARG A 107 -4.82 -79.33 61.20
C ARG A 107 -5.29 -77.91 60.88
N THR A 108 -4.71 -76.91 61.53
CA THR A 108 -5.09 -75.51 61.34
C THR A 108 -3.95 -74.73 60.66
N PRO A 109 -4.17 -74.18 59.46
CA PRO A 109 -3.16 -73.36 58.80
C PRO A 109 -3.07 -72.00 59.49
N PHE A 110 -1.97 -71.78 60.22
CA PHE A 110 -1.67 -70.50 60.87
C PHE A 110 -1.00 -69.50 59.91
N SER A 111 -0.68 -69.90 58.68
CA SER A 111 -0.11 -69.01 57.67
C SER A 111 -0.65 -69.35 56.30
N ASN A 112 -0.76 -68.35 55.44
CA ASN A 112 -1.00 -68.48 54.01
C ASN A 112 -0.11 -67.49 53.25
N ASP A 113 -0.30 -67.37 51.94
CA ASP A 113 0.53 -66.52 51.09
C ASP A 113 0.51 -65.03 51.49
N ARG A 114 -0.56 -64.53 52.12
CA ARG A 114 -0.74 -63.11 52.49
C ARG A 114 -0.55 -62.83 53.99
N PHE A 115 -0.79 -63.83 54.86
CA PHE A 115 -0.98 -63.63 56.29
C PHE A 115 -0.26 -64.68 57.13
N THR A 116 0.32 -64.26 58.26
CA THR A 116 0.87 -65.16 59.29
C THR A 116 0.23 -64.83 60.64
N ALA A 117 -0.45 -65.81 61.24
CA ALA A 117 -1.09 -65.69 62.54
C ALA A 117 -0.21 -66.26 63.66
N THR A 118 -0.09 -65.49 64.73
CA THR A 118 0.61 -65.87 65.96
C THR A 118 -0.30 -65.64 67.16
N ILE A 119 -0.41 -66.64 68.02
CA ILE A 119 -1.21 -66.62 69.24
C ILE A 119 -0.30 -66.38 70.43
N TYR A 120 -0.62 -65.37 71.22
CA TYR A 120 0.12 -64.97 72.42
C TYR A 120 -0.70 -65.31 73.65
N SER A 121 -0.13 -66.05 74.60
CA SER A 121 -0.80 -66.40 75.86
C SER A 121 0.13 -66.21 77.04
N ILE A 122 -0.41 -65.77 78.17
CA ILE A 122 0.35 -65.58 79.43
C ILE A 122 0.16 -66.75 80.41
N LYS A 123 -0.50 -67.83 79.97
CA LYS A 123 -0.76 -69.00 80.82
C LYS A 123 0.52 -69.75 81.16
N LYS A 124 0.56 -70.27 82.39
CA LYS A 124 1.68 -71.05 82.90
C LYS A 124 1.89 -72.31 82.04
N GLY A 125 3.13 -72.51 81.59
CA GLY A 125 3.55 -73.67 80.80
C GLY A 125 3.52 -73.49 79.28
N VAL A 126 3.05 -72.33 78.76
CA VAL A 126 3.17 -71.99 77.34
C VAL A 126 4.64 -71.74 76.98
N VAL A 127 5.12 -72.38 75.90
CA VAL A 127 6.49 -72.22 75.40
C VAL A 127 6.46 -71.49 74.07
N SER A 128 7.31 -70.48 73.93
CA SER A 128 7.45 -69.72 72.68
C SER A 128 8.00 -70.59 71.54
N GLY A 129 7.29 -70.66 70.43
CA GLY A 129 7.74 -71.34 69.22
C GLY A 129 6.66 -71.42 68.13
N GLY A 130 7.04 -71.13 66.88
CA GLY A 130 6.13 -71.09 65.73
C GLY A 130 4.94 -70.14 65.98
N SER A 131 3.73 -70.61 65.68
CA SER A 131 2.46 -69.85 65.80
C SER A 131 1.98 -69.60 67.23
N PHE A 132 2.73 -70.01 68.26
CA PHE A 132 2.39 -69.77 69.66
C PHE A 132 3.56 -69.11 70.39
N GLN A 133 3.26 -68.06 71.15
CA GLN A 133 4.24 -67.24 71.85
C GLN A 133 3.81 -67.00 73.30
N ASP A 134 4.79 -66.90 74.19
CA ASP A 134 4.56 -66.50 75.58
C ASP A 134 4.42 -64.96 75.62
N LEU A 135 3.22 -64.47 75.93
CA LEU A 135 2.88 -63.05 75.90
C LEU A 135 3.74 -62.23 76.86
N SER A 136 4.23 -62.82 77.96
CA SER A 136 5.08 -62.13 78.94
C SER A 136 6.38 -61.57 78.35
N ARG A 137 6.83 -62.09 77.20
CA ARG A 137 8.02 -61.63 76.49
C ARG A 137 7.78 -60.44 75.58
N TYR A 138 6.52 -60.11 75.31
CA TYR A 138 6.13 -59.10 74.31
C TYR A 138 5.37 -57.92 74.93
N THR A 139 5.27 -57.85 76.26
CA THR A 139 4.56 -56.76 76.96
C THR A 139 5.18 -55.38 76.71
N ASP A 140 6.47 -55.32 76.35
CA ASP A 140 7.17 -54.08 76.05
C ASP A 140 7.10 -53.63 74.57
N THR A 141 6.54 -54.45 73.69
CA THR A 141 6.44 -54.14 72.25
C THR A 141 5.44 -53.02 71.96
N SER A 142 5.66 -52.29 70.87
CA SER A 142 4.80 -51.17 70.46
C SER A 142 3.37 -51.63 70.17
N TRP A 143 3.20 -52.75 69.45
CA TRP A 143 1.88 -53.30 69.12
C TRP A 143 1.05 -53.68 70.35
N TYR A 144 1.68 -54.21 71.41
CA TYR A 144 0.97 -54.61 72.63
C TYR A 144 0.54 -53.40 73.44
N LYS A 145 1.43 -52.40 73.58
CA LYS A 145 1.13 -51.12 74.23
C LYS A 145 0.01 -50.38 73.51
N GLU A 146 0.05 -50.35 72.18
CA GLU A 146 -1.00 -49.75 71.34
C GLU A 146 -2.34 -50.47 71.53
N TYR A 147 -2.35 -51.80 71.50
CA TYR A 147 -3.56 -52.61 71.72
C TYR A 147 -4.26 -52.34 73.08
N LEU A 148 -3.48 -52.16 74.15
CA LEU A 148 -4.00 -51.84 75.48
C LEU A 148 -4.54 -50.40 75.56
N SER A 149 -3.91 -49.47 74.84
CA SER A 149 -4.26 -48.05 74.88
C SER A 149 -5.61 -47.73 74.22
N LEU A 150 -6.01 -48.51 73.21
CA LEU A 150 -7.22 -48.27 72.45
C LEU A 150 -8.40 -49.07 73.02
N PRO A 151 -9.63 -48.54 73.06
CA PRO A 151 -10.80 -49.28 73.52
C PRO A 151 -11.25 -50.35 72.50
N ASN A 152 -10.76 -50.28 71.26
CA ASN A 152 -11.24 -51.08 70.14
C ASN A 152 -10.86 -52.56 70.27
N ARG A 153 -11.79 -53.44 69.87
CA ARG A 153 -11.57 -54.89 69.94
C ARG A 153 -10.48 -55.37 68.97
N TYR A 154 -10.45 -54.78 67.79
CA TYR A 154 -9.47 -55.01 66.74
C TYR A 154 -8.62 -53.75 66.65
N VAL A 155 -7.31 -53.93 66.68
CA VAL A 155 -6.34 -52.83 66.57
C VAL A 155 -5.43 -53.16 65.41
N LEU A 156 -5.41 -52.29 64.41
CA LEU A 156 -4.45 -52.33 63.33
C LEU A 156 -3.16 -51.70 63.85
N HIS A 157 -2.05 -52.41 63.79
CA HIS A 157 -0.75 -51.90 64.16
C HIS A 157 0.08 -51.68 62.89
N ILE A 158 0.59 -50.48 62.71
CA ILE A 158 1.49 -50.12 61.60
C ILE A 158 2.69 -49.39 62.19
N ASP A 159 3.84 -50.04 62.16
CA ASP A 159 5.06 -49.48 62.74
C ASP A 159 6.35 -50.02 62.08
N TYR A 160 7.49 -49.45 62.45
CA TYR A 160 8.80 -49.99 62.10
C TYR A 160 9.33 -50.73 63.33
N ASP A 161 9.18 -52.06 63.34
CA ASP A 161 9.38 -52.89 64.52
C ASP A 161 10.40 -54.01 64.24
N GLN A 162 11.01 -54.53 65.31
CA GLN A 162 11.96 -55.61 65.26
C GLN A 162 11.22 -56.96 65.12
N ILE A 163 11.31 -57.57 63.93
CA ILE A 163 10.90 -58.95 63.71
C ILE A 163 12.15 -59.84 63.75
N TYR A 164 12.23 -60.70 64.76
CA TYR A 164 13.40 -61.53 65.06
C TYR A 164 14.69 -60.70 65.23
N TRP A 165 15.52 -60.61 64.18
CA TRP A 165 16.82 -59.94 64.16
C TRP A 165 16.88 -58.76 63.16
N ARG A 166 15.75 -58.37 62.54
CA ARG A 166 15.70 -57.24 61.61
C ARG A 166 14.55 -56.31 61.94
N GLU A 167 14.83 -55.02 61.91
CA GLU A 167 13.81 -53.99 61.92
C GLU A 167 13.24 -53.85 60.50
N GLN A 168 11.92 -53.89 60.41
CA GLN A 168 11.21 -53.75 59.15
C GLN A 168 9.86 -53.10 59.40
N ARG A 169 9.27 -52.54 58.33
CA ARG A 169 7.92 -52.02 58.34
C ARG A 169 6.95 -53.19 58.48
N VAL A 170 6.06 -53.10 59.46
CA VAL A 170 5.08 -54.13 59.80
C VAL A 170 3.69 -53.56 59.73
N ILE A 171 2.75 -54.42 59.31
CA ILE A 171 1.32 -54.14 59.36
C ILE A 171 0.63 -55.39 59.90
N SER A 172 -0.01 -55.26 61.06
CA SER A 172 -0.54 -56.40 61.81
C SER A 172 -1.90 -56.10 62.38
N LEU A 173 -2.82 -57.07 62.35
CA LEU A 173 -4.10 -56.96 63.01
C LEU A 173 -4.08 -57.73 64.33
N VAL A 174 -4.42 -57.07 65.43
CA VAL A 174 -4.38 -57.64 66.78
C VAL A 174 -5.78 -57.70 67.37
N SER A 175 -6.15 -58.85 67.95
CA SER A 175 -7.38 -58.98 68.74
C SER A 175 -7.25 -60.02 69.85
N VAL A 176 -8.28 -60.12 70.70
CA VAL A 176 -8.42 -61.18 71.70
C VAL A 176 -8.85 -62.50 71.06
N CYS A 177 -8.32 -63.62 71.55
CA CYS A 177 -8.88 -64.94 71.27
C CYS A 177 -10.21 -65.13 72.02
N ASN A 178 -11.05 -66.04 71.54
CA ASN A 178 -12.39 -66.34 72.04
C ASN A 178 -13.37 -65.16 71.91
N ILE A 179 -13.95 -65.02 70.71
CA ILE A 179 -14.75 -63.85 70.34
C ILE A 179 -16.06 -63.73 71.14
N PHE A 180 -16.54 -64.83 71.73
CA PHE A 180 -17.87 -64.95 72.32
C PHE A 180 -17.95 -64.58 73.81
N ARG A 181 -16.82 -64.33 74.47
CA ARG A 181 -16.80 -64.06 75.92
C ARG A 181 -16.74 -62.55 76.22
N LYS A 182 -17.83 -62.00 76.77
CA LYS A 182 -17.81 -60.65 77.40
C LYS A 182 -16.92 -60.70 78.63
N SER A 183 -15.90 -59.86 78.69
CA SER A 183 -15.07 -59.69 79.88
C SER A 183 -14.56 -58.25 79.93
N GLU A 184 -14.56 -57.66 81.12
CA GLU A 184 -14.39 -56.22 81.37
C GLU A 184 -12.93 -55.72 81.24
N SER A 185 -11.90 -56.57 81.31
CA SER A 185 -10.48 -56.17 81.20
C SER A 185 -9.78 -56.75 79.97
N LYS A 186 -8.93 -55.96 79.29
CA LYS A 186 -8.11 -56.40 78.14
C LYS A 186 -6.78 -57.06 78.53
N GLU A 187 -6.32 -56.87 79.76
CA GLU A 187 -5.02 -57.34 80.21
C GLU A 187 -4.99 -58.86 80.40
N ASN A 188 -3.81 -59.46 80.17
CA ASN A 188 -3.52 -60.88 80.41
C ASN A 188 -4.45 -61.87 79.68
N LYS A 189 -5.14 -61.42 78.63
CA LYS A 189 -5.93 -62.27 77.75
C LYS A 189 -5.04 -62.88 76.66
N PRO A 190 -5.37 -64.09 76.20
CA PRO A 190 -4.77 -64.62 75.00
C PRO A 190 -5.13 -63.74 73.80
N LEU A 191 -4.11 -63.35 73.04
CA LEU A 191 -4.22 -62.49 71.88
C LEU A 191 -3.88 -63.27 70.61
N ILE A 192 -4.48 -62.88 69.51
CA ILE A 192 -4.08 -63.29 68.17
C ILE A 192 -3.58 -62.06 67.42
N LYS A 193 -2.39 -62.17 66.85
CA LYS A 193 -1.78 -61.18 65.95
C LYS A 193 -1.67 -61.81 64.58
N VAL A 194 -2.24 -61.16 63.57
CA VAL A 194 -2.10 -61.54 62.17
C VAL A 194 -1.20 -60.53 61.49
N ASP A 195 0.03 -60.93 61.17
CA ASP A 195 0.98 -60.15 60.41
C ASP A 195 0.63 -60.27 58.91
N MET A 196 0.47 -59.13 58.23
CA MET A 196 0.23 -59.06 56.79
C MET A 196 1.53 -58.78 56.05
N SER A 197 1.66 -59.29 54.83
CA SER A 197 2.83 -59.00 53.98
C SER A 197 2.87 -57.53 53.58
N TYR A 198 3.70 -56.73 54.25
CA TYR A 198 3.91 -55.32 53.91
C TYR A 198 4.45 -55.16 52.48
N SER A 199 5.34 -56.07 52.05
CA SER A 199 5.91 -56.06 50.70
C SER A 199 4.84 -56.26 49.62
N ASP A 200 3.82 -57.09 49.87
CA ASP A 200 2.79 -57.36 48.85
C ASP A 200 1.87 -56.16 48.68
N ILE A 201 1.56 -55.45 49.78
CA ILE A 201 0.78 -54.21 49.74
C ILE A 201 1.57 -53.10 49.04
N GLN A 202 2.84 -52.91 49.42
CA GLN A 202 3.72 -51.95 48.77
C GLN A 202 3.87 -52.25 47.27
N GLN A 203 4.08 -53.52 46.91
CA GLN A 203 4.21 -53.94 45.52
C GLN A 203 2.89 -53.79 44.75
N ALA A 204 1.72 -53.99 45.39
CA ALA A 204 0.44 -53.73 44.75
C ALA A 204 0.27 -52.24 44.39
N ILE A 205 0.71 -51.34 45.28
CA ILE A 205 0.69 -49.89 45.05
C ILE A 205 1.71 -49.47 43.97
N GLU A 206 2.90 -50.07 43.94
CA GLU A 206 3.91 -49.82 42.91
C GLU A 206 3.50 -50.39 41.52
N ASN A 207 2.99 -51.62 41.48
CA ASN A 207 2.64 -52.31 40.24
C ASN A 207 1.37 -51.79 39.58
N ALA A 208 0.57 -50.99 40.28
CA ALA A 208 -0.64 -50.39 39.73
C ALA A 208 -0.35 -49.39 38.59
N LYS A 209 0.92 -49.06 38.32
CA LYS A 209 1.38 -48.19 37.22
C LYS A 209 0.58 -46.89 37.13
N TYR A 210 0.30 -46.28 38.28
CA TYR A 210 -0.37 -45.00 38.35
C TYR A 210 0.41 -43.94 37.57
N SER A 211 -0.31 -43.06 36.86
CA SER A 211 0.26 -41.92 36.14
C SER A 211 0.86 -40.86 37.07
N ASN A 212 0.45 -40.86 38.34
CA ASN A 212 0.78 -39.87 39.34
C ASN A 212 1.49 -40.53 40.53
N THR A 213 2.37 -39.78 41.18
CA THR A 213 2.96 -40.21 42.44
C THR A 213 1.92 -40.16 43.56
N VAL A 214 1.90 -41.17 44.41
CA VAL A 214 0.96 -41.34 45.51
C VAL A 214 1.72 -41.53 46.80
N TYR A 215 1.27 -40.86 47.85
CA TYR A 215 1.74 -41.05 49.21
C TYR A 215 0.55 -41.42 50.10
N VAL A 216 0.66 -42.57 50.75
CA VAL A 216 -0.32 -43.07 51.72
C VAL A 216 0.23 -42.81 53.11
N CYS A 217 -0.47 -41.98 53.87
CA CYS A 217 0.01 -41.45 55.12
C CYS A 217 -0.86 -41.89 56.30
N LEU A 218 -0.21 -42.09 57.44
CA LEU A 218 -0.83 -42.31 58.75
C LEU A 218 -0.30 -41.25 59.70
N GLY A 219 -1.09 -40.18 59.92
CA GLY A 219 -0.60 -38.98 60.59
C GLY A 219 0.59 -38.38 59.83
N ASP A 220 1.68 -38.10 60.54
CA ASP A 220 2.88 -37.48 59.97
C ASP A 220 3.84 -38.48 59.29
N ARG A 221 3.42 -39.73 59.05
CA ARG A 221 4.26 -40.79 58.49
C ARG A 221 3.75 -41.26 57.14
N VAL A 222 4.61 -41.32 56.14
CA VAL A 222 4.34 -41.95 54.84
C VAL A 222 4.53 -43.46 55.00
N VAL A 223 3.41 -44.19 54.96
CA VAL A 223 3.37 -45.64 55.16
C VAL A 223 3.55 -46.39 53.86
N PHE A 224 2.96 -45.95 52.73
CA PHE A 224 3.18 -46.56 51.41
C PHE A 224 3.34 -45.48 50.35
N SER A 225 4.06 -45.78 49.27
CA SER A 225 4.19 -44.87 48.14
C SER A 225 4.61 -45.62 46.88
N ASN A 226 4.27 -45.11 45.70
CA ASN A 226 4.87 -45.56 44.45
C ASN A 226 6.11 -44.73 44.04
N ASP A 227 6.55 -43.76 44.87
CA ASP A 227 7.86 -43.12 44.73
C ASP A 227 8.95 -44.14 45.12
N PRO A 228 9.99 -44.37 44.29
CA PRO A 228 11.10 -45.29 44.59
C PRO A 228 11.92 -44.95 45.85
N LYS A 229 11.52 -43.96 46.66
CA LYS A 229 12.20 -43.58 47.89
C LYS A 229 11.73 -44.43 49.07
N GLY A 230 12.58 -45.39 49.44
CA GLY A 230 12.43 -46.19 50.65
C GLY A 230 12.34 -47.69 50.36
N GLY A 231 12.05 -48.46 51.40
CA GLY A 231 11.87 -49.90 51.29
C GLY A 231 11.44 -50.50 52.63
N VAL A 232 11.06 -51.78 52.59
CA VAL A 232 10.53 -52.51 53.76
C VAL A 232 11.46 -52.46 54.96
N ASN A 233 12.78 -52.39 54.75
CA ASN A 233 13.79 -52.35 55.82
C ASN A 233 14.22 -50.93 56.24
N THR A 234 13.54 -49.88 55.76
CA THR A 234 13.85 -48.49 56.14
C THR A 234 12.72 -47.91 57.00
N PRO A 235 13.02 -47.02 57.97
CA PRO A 235 11.98 -46.33 58.73
C PRO A 235 11.00 -45.59 57.81
N PHE A 236 9.79 -45.30 58.31
CA PHE A 236 8.83 -44.47 57.58
C PHE A 236 9.39 -43.07 57.37
N SER A 237 9.22 -42.52 56.17
CA SER A 237 9.56 -41.12 55.90
C SER A 237 8.49 -40.21 56.49
N GLU A 238 8.90 -39.03 56.97
CA GLU A 238 7.97 -38.02 57.47
C GLU A 238 7.17 -37.38 56.33
N LEU A 239 5.93 -37.01 56.63
CA LEU A 239 5.08 -36.22 55.76
C LEU A 239 5.65 -34.80 55.70
N THR A 240 6.22 -34.44 54.54
CA THR A 240 6.80 -33.12 54.35
C THR A 240 5.73 -32.10 53.93
N ASN A 241 5.97 -30.82 54.25
CA ASN A 241 5.13 -29.72 53.76
C ASN A 241 5.09 -29.64 52.23
N ASP A 242 6.11 -30.17 51.54
CA ASP A 242 6.14 -30.22 50.09
C ASP A 242 5.05 -31.15 49.54
N ILE A 243 4.87 -32.33 50.16
CA ILE A 243 3.84 -33.29 49.78
C ILE A 243 2.45 -32.68 50.04
N THR A 244 2.22 -32.09 51.22
CA THR A 244 0.90 -31.56 51.57
C THR A 244 0.50 -30.33 50.76
N GLN A 245 1.46 -29.49 50.36
CA GLN A 245 1.17 -28.29 49.54
C GLN A 245 1.08 -28.59 48.04
N LYS A 246 1.83 -29.56 47.52
CA LYS A 246 1.84 -29.91 46.09
C LYS A 246 0.89 -31.04 45.72
N ALA A 247 0.31 -31.74 46.70
CA ALA A 247 -0.75 -32.69 46.42
C ALA A 247 -1.91 -31.98 45.72
N ALA A 248 -2.27 -32.45 44.53
CA ALA A 248 -3.39 -31.90 43.78
C ALA A 248 -4.72 -32.54 44.20
N PHE A 249 -4.67 -33.73 44.82
CA PHE A 249 -5.83 -34.41 45.35
C PHE A 249 -5.51 -35.10 46.68
N LEU A 250 -6.46 -35.03 47.63
CA LEU A 250 -6.37 -35.66 48.95
C LEU A 250 -7.67 -36.44 49.21
N LYS A 251 -7.52 -37.69 49.62
CA LYS A 251 -8.63 -38.51 50.12
C LYS A 251 -8.29 -39.09 51.49
N SER A 252 -9.18 -38.92 52.45
CA SER A 252 -9.09 -39.55 53.77
C SER A 252 -10.13 -40.65 53.89
N PHE A 253 -9.73 -41.82 54.36
CA PHE A 253 -10.63 -42.94 54.66
C PHE A 253 -10.22 -43.62 55.97
N ASN A 254 -11.15 -44.35 56.58
CA ASN A 254 -10.89 -45.09 57.81
C ASN A 254 -10.57 -46.55 57.50
N LEU A 255 -9.44 -47.02 57.99
CA LEU A 255 -9.01 -48.41 57.93
C LEU A 255 -8.99 -48.97 59.35
N MET A 256 -10.02 -49.74 59.70
CA MET A 256 -10.28 -50.24 61.05
C MET A 256 -10.37 -49.08 62.07
N ASP A 257 -9.36 -48.93 62.93
CA ASP A 257 -9.25 -47.93 64.00
C ASP A 257 -8.35 -46.74 63.62
N LYS A 258 -7.85 -46.69 62.39
CA LYS A 258 -6.94 -45.64 61.90
C LYS A 258 -7.55 -44.85 60.75
N THR A 259 -7.20 -43.57 60.67
CA THR A 259 -7.50 -42.73 59.50
C THR A 259 -6.26 -42.68 58.61
N ILE A 260 -6.46 -42.99 57.33
CA ILE A 260 -5.42 -43.01 56.30
C ILE A 260 -5.69 -41.86 55.32
N ASP A 261 -4.64 -41.08 55.06
CA ASP A 261 -4.66 -39.96 54.13
C ASP A 261 -3.88 -40.33 52.86
N VAL A 262 -4.54 -40.26 51.71
CA VAL A 262 -3.93 -40.53 50.40
C VAL A 262 -3.73 -39.23 49.66
N TYR A 263 -2.47 -38.84 49.50
CA TYR A 263 -2.04 -37.68 48.73
C TYR A 263 -1.65 -38.13 47.32
N VAL A 264 -2.31 -37.59 46.30
CA VAL A 264 -1.97 -37.81 44.89
C VAL A 264 -1.35 -36.53 44.34
N MET A 265 -0.13 -36.66 43.81
CA MET A 265 0.63 -35.53 43.27
C MET A 265 0.10 -35.16 41.88
N GLY A 266 -0.21 -33.88 41.69
CA GLY A 266 -0.64 -33.38 40.38
C GLY A 266 0.52 -33.33 39.39
N ASN A 267 0.19 -33.31 38.10
CA ASN A 267 1.19 -33.09 37.07
C ASN A 267 1.49 -31.58 36.95
N GLU A 268 2.74 -31.17 37.21
CA GLU A 268 3.14 -29.75 37.15
C GLU A 268 3.02 -29.14 35.73
N ASN A 269 2.89 -29.97 34.68
CA ASN A 269 2.89 -29.55 33.28
C ASN A 269 1.53 -29.68 32.57
N ILE A 270 0.41 -29.77 33.29
CA ILE A 270 -0.93 -29.95 32.70
C ILE A 270 -1.22 -28.91 31.61
N MET A 271 -0.94 -27.63 31.88
CA MET A 271 -1.16 -26.57 30.90
C MET A 271 -0.32 -26.76 29.62
N ALA A 272 0.97 -27.08 29.78
CA ALA A 272 1.88 -27.30 28.66
C ALA A 272 1.47 -28.54 27.84
N LYS A 273 1.06 -29.61 28.52
CA LYS A 273 0.52 -30.83 27.90
C LYS A 273 -0.73 -30.51 27.08
N ALA A 274 -1.74 -29.89 27.68
CA ALA A 274 -2.99 -29.51 27.03
C ALA A 274 -2.76 -28.67 25.77
N LEU A 275 -1.85 -27.69 25.85
CA LEU A 275 -1.47 -26.84 24.71
C LEU A 275 -0.73 -27.62 23.63
N SER A 276 0.21 -28.49 23.99
CA SER A 276 1.02 -29.25 23.04
C SER A 276 0.22 -30.29 22.27
N GLU A 277 -0.71 -30.99 22.93
CA GLU A 277 -1.58 -31.99 22.30
C GLU A 277 -2.57 -31.34 21.33
N ASN A 278 -3.04 -30.12 21.66
CA ASN A 278 -3.98 -29.35 20.85
C ASN A 278 -3.30 -28.31 19.94
N ALA A 279 -1.96 -28.30 19.84
CA ALA A 279 -1.21 -27.26 19.15
C ALA A 279 -1.62 -27.10 17.67
N ARG A 280 -1.94 -28.22 16.99
CA ARG A 280 -2.38 -28.21 15.58
C ARG A 280 -3.69 -27.45 15.39
N LEU A 281 -4.64 -27.60 16.32
CA LEU A 281 -5.92 -26.90 16.30
C LEU A 281 -5.72 -25.40 16.56
N PHE A 282 -4.89 -25.04 17.54
CA PHE A 282 -4.56 -23.63 17.80
C PHE A 282 -3.90 -22.96 16.60
N VAL A 283 -2.93 -23.62 15.96
CA VAL A 283 -2.27 -23.10 14.75
C VAL A 283 -3.27 -22.92 13.61
N LEU A 284 -4.17 -23.89 13.40
CA LEU A 284 -5.24 -23.80 12.39
C LEU A 284 -6.16 -22.60 12.66
N LEU A 285 -6.62 -22.41 13.91
CA LEU A 285 -7.48 -21.29 14.31
C LEU A 285 -6.79 -19.93 14.09
N ILE A 286 -5.53 -19.80 14.52
CA ILE A 286 -4.74 -18.57 14.32
C ILE A 286 -4.58 -18.27 12.82
N LEU A 287 -4.27 -19.27 12.00
CA LEU A 287 -4.15 -19.09 10.55
C LEU A 287 -5.47 -18.66 9.92
N LEU A 288 -6.59 -19.27 10.31
CA LEU A 288 -7.91 -18.92 9.82
C LEU A 288 -8.28 -17.48 10.21
N ASN A 289 -8.00 -17.10 11.45
CA ASN A 289 -8.26 -15.78 12.02
C ASN A 289 -7.37 -14.68 11.40
N LEU A 290 -6.20 -15.04 10.85
CA LEU A 290 -5.34 -14.09 10.15
C LEU A 290 -5.64 -14.01 8.65
N ILE A 291 -5.77 -15.16 7.98
CA ILE A 291 -5.83 -15.25 6.51
C ILE A 291 -7.18 -14.76 6.00
N ILE A 292 -8.30 -15.23 6.55
CA ILE A 292 -9.63 -14.88 6.02
C ILE A 292 -9.88 -13.37 6.09
N PRO A 293 -9.69 -12.69 7.25
CA PRO A 293 -9.90 -11.26 7.33
C PRO A 293 -8.91 -10.46 6.45
N ALA A 294 -7.66 -10.92 6.33
CA ALA A 294 -6.67 -10.27 5.48
C ALA A 294 -7.02 -10.36 3.98
N VAL A 295 -7.49 -11.52 3.52
CA VAL A 295 -7.96 -11.72 2.14
C VAL A 295 -9.19 -10.86 1.87
N LEU A 296 -10.19 -10.89 2.75
CA LEU A 296 -11.40 -10.07 2.62
C LEU A 296 -11.07 -8.57 2.62
N TYR A 297 -10.17 -8.12 3.49
CA TYR A 297 -9.69 -6.73 3.50
C TYR A 297 -9.04 -6.36 2.16
N ARG A 298 -8.14 -7.20 1.61
CA ARG A 298 -7.51 -6.95 0.31
C ARG A 298 -8.54 -6.86 -0.82
N LEU A 299 -9.48 -7.80 -0.87
CA LEU A 299 -10.55 -7.80 -1.87
C LEU A 299 -11.40 -6.52 -1.77
N PHE A 300 -11.72 -6.09 -0.54
CA PHE A 300 -12.48 -4.88 -0.30
C PHE A 300 -11.70 -3.61 -0.68
N VAL A 301 -10.42 -3.49 -0.33
CA VAL A 301 -9.58 -2.35 -0.71
C VAL A 301 -9.51 -2.22 -2.23
N LYS A 302 -9.26 -3.33 -2.93
CA LYS A 302 -9.16 -3.34 -4.40
C LYS A 302 -10.51 -3.02 -5.07
N SER A 303 -11.59 -3.62 -4.56
CA SER A 303 -12.94 -3.43 -5.12
C SER A 303 -13.53 -2.05 -4.78
N PHE A 304 -13.21 -1.44 -3.64
CA PHE A 304 -13.85 -0.19 -3.23
C PHE A 304 -12.90 1.00 -3.21
N ILE A 305 -11.85 0.93 -2.40
CA ILE A 305 -10.97 2.07 -2.12
C ILE A 305 -10.18 2.49 -3.36
N ASP A 306 -9.64 1.53 -4.11
CA ASP A 306 -8.81 1.84 -5.28
C ASP A 306 -9.63 2.43 -6.43
N ARG A 307 -10.85 1.92 -6.67
CA ARG A 307 -11.77 2.50 -7.67
C ARG A 307 -12.18 3.93 -7.27
N LEU A 308 -12.51 4.16 -6.00
CA LEU A 308 -12.83 5.50 -5.50
C LEU A 308 -11.64 6.46 -5.62
N ARG A 309 -10.43 6.04 -5.23
CA ARG A 309 -9.21 6.86 -5.37
C ARG A 309 -8.85 7.16 -6.82
N THR A 310 -9.17 6.26 -7.75
CA THR A 310 -8.93 6.47 -9.18
C THR A 310 -9.90 7.53 -9.70
N LEU A 311 -11.18 7.44 -9.34
CA LEU A 311 -12.18 8.45 -9.67
C LEU A 311 -11.82 9.82 -9.08
N THR A 312 -11.47 9.90 -7.79
CA THR A 312 -11.07 11.18 -7.15
C THR A 312 -9.82 11.78 -7.80
N ARG A 313 -8.76 10.98 -8.03
CA ARG A 313 -7.55 11.48 -8.69
C ARG A 313 -7.84 11.99 -10.09
N PHE A 314 -8.64 11.27 -10.87
CA PHE A 314 -8.99 11.68 -12.22
C PHE A 314 -9.75 13.01 -12.25
N ILE A 315 -10.63 13.23 -11.27
CA ILE A 315 -11.34 14.51 -11.10
C ILE A 315 -10.36 15.64 -10.71
N GLU A 316 -9.40 15.37 -9.82
CA GLU A 316 -8.42 16.37 -9.35
C GLU A 316 -7.34 16.71 -10.39
N THR A 317 -6.95 15.75 -11.25
CA THR A 317 -5.86 15.94 -12.23
C THR A 317 -6.33 16.43 -13.59
N ASN A 318 -7.64 16.41 -13.87
CA ASN A 318 -8.15 16.93 -15.14
C ASN A 318 -8.14 18.47 -15.11
N ASP A 319 -7.33 19.05 -15.99
CA ASP A 319 -7.25 20.49 -16.21
C ASP A 319 -8.44 21.00 -17.04
N ALA A 320 -8.72 22.31 -16.91
CA ALA A 320 -9.83 22.98 -17.58
C ALA A 320 -9.77 22.89 -19.12
N ASP A 321 -8.59 22.68 -19.70
CA ASP A 321 -8.37 22.70 -21.14
C ASP A 321 -8.74 21.38 -21.84
N SER A 322 -8.85 20.25 -21.13
CA SER A 322 -9.38 19.01 -21.71
C SER A 322 -9.94 18.07 -20.64
N LEU A 323 -11.27 18.11 -20.44
CA LEU A 323 -11.94 17.14 -19.58
C LEU A 323 -12.02 15.79 -20.30
N GLY A 324 -11.18 14.86 -19.89
CA GLY A 324 -11.23 13.47 -20.35
C GLY A 324 -12.38 12.70 -19.72
N THR A 325 -12.89 11.66 -20.38
CA THR A 325 -13.84 10.72 -19.78
C THR A 325 -13.12 9.51 -19.19
N LEU A 326 -13.61 8.99 -18.07
CA LEU A 326 -13.14 7.71 -17.52
C LEU A 326 -13.68 6.56 -18.39
N GLY A 327 -12.81 5.60 -18.73
CA GLY A 327 -13.22 4.38 -19.42
C GLY A 327 -14.25 3.58 -18.60
N GLN A 328 -15.33 3.12 -19.24
CA GLN A 328 -16.34 2.29 -18.58
C GLN A 328 -15.79 0.89 -18.33
N ASN A 329 -15.33 0.65 -17.11
CA ASN A 329 -15.01 -0.69 -16.64
C ASN A 329 -16.05 -1.08 -15.58
N GLU A 330 -16.97 -1.96 -15.99
CA GLU A 330 -17.96 -2.69 -15.16
C GLU A 330 -19.27 -1.95 -14.83
N LYS A 331 -20.39 -2.64 -15.12
CA LYS A 331 -21.76 -2.23 -14.79
C LYS A 331 -22.21 -2.93 -13.51
N GLY A 332 -22.82 -2.18 -12.58
CA GLY A 332 -23.70 -2.78 -11.57
C GLY A 332 -23.63 -2.23 -10.15
N ASP A 333 -22.73 -1.31 -9.84
CA ASP A 333 -22.60 -0.73 -8.49
C ASP A 333 -22.73 0.81 -8.45
N GLU A 334 -22.80 1.36 -7.24
CA GLU A 334 -22.95 2.80 -7.01
C GLU A 334 -21.75 3.62 -7.52
N ILE A 335 -20.55 3.02 -7.57
CA ILE A 335 -19.34 3.68 -8.10
C ILE A 335 -19.42 3.81 -9.62
N SER A 336 -19.96 2.80 -10.31
CA SER A 336 -20.22 2.85 -11.75
C SER A 336 -21.26 3.93 -12.10
N THR A 337 -22.31 4.06 -11.29
CA THR A 337 -23.32 5.12 -11.42
C THR A 337 -22.69 6.51 -11.28
N LEU A 338 -21.83 6.70 -10.29
CA LEU A 338 -21.13 7.97 -10.08
C LEU A 338 -20.16 8.30 -11.22
N THR A 339 -19.46 7.30 -11.73
CA THR A 339 -18.55 7.45 -12.88
C THR A 339 -19.32 7.85 -14.15
N GLN A 340 -20.50 7.28 -14.37
CA GLN A 340 -21.35 7.64 -15.49
C GLN A 340 -21.86 9.08 -15.37
N ALA A 341 -22.33 9.48 -14.19
CA ALA A 341 -22.77 10.85 -13.96
C ALA A 341 -21.65 11.88 -14.20
N TYR A 342 -20.41 11.55 -13.81
CA TYR A 342 -19.24 12.40 -14.11
C TYR A 342 -18.94 12.48 -15.61
N ASN A 343 -18.99 11.34 -16.32
CA ASN A 343 -18.76 11.31 -17.77
C ASN A 343 -19.83 12.14 -18.52
N ASP A 344 -21.10 12.02 -18.14
CA ASP A 344 -22.20 12.79 -18.73
C ASP A 344 -22.00 14.30 -18.52
N MET A 345 -21.59 14.70 -17.31
CA MET A 345 -21.23 16.09 -17.01
C MET A 345 -20.06 16.58 -17.88
N THR A 346 -19.02 15.77 -18.02
CA THR A 346 -17.83 16.08 -18.82
C THR A 346 -18.16 16.31 -20.29
N VAL A 347 -18.95 15.41 -20.89
CA VAL A 347 -19.43 15.55 -22.28
C VAL A 347 -20.21 16.85 -22.45
N ARG A 348 -21.07 17.17 -21.49
CA ARG A 348 -21.86 18.41 -21.52
C ARG A 348 -20.97 19.66 -21.43
N ILE A 349 -19.98 19.68 -20.54
CA ILE A 349 -19.04 20.81 -20.43
C ILE A 349 -18.24 20.98 -21.72
N ASN A 350 -17.66 19.90 -22.28
CA ASN A 350 -16.92 19.97 -23.54
C ASN A 350 -17.79 20.51 -24.70
N SER A 351 -19.07 20.13 -24.77
CA SER A 351 -19.99 20.67 -25.77
C SER A 351 -20.27 22.17 -25.61
N LEU A 352 -20.30 22.68 -24.37
CA LEU A 352 -20.47 24.10 -24.10
C LEU A 352 -19.21 24.89 -24.50
N ILE A 353 -18.02 24.36 -24.21
CA ILE A 353 -16.74 24.97 -24.61
C ILE A 353 -16.64 25.07 -26.13
N ASP A 354 -16.93 23.99 -26.86
CA ASP A 354 -16.88 23.98 -28.33
C ASP A 354 -17.87 24.98 -28.96
N ASN A 355 -19.08 25.07 -28.42
CA ASN A 355 -20.07 26.05 -28.88
C ASN A 355 -19.62 27.49 -28.66
N GLU A 356 -19.11 27.82 -27.47
CA GLU A 356 -18.59 29.17 -27.17
C GLU A 356 -17.41 29.53 -28.08
N TYR A 357 -16.50 28.58 -28.32
CA TYR A 357 -15.37 28.76 -29.20
C TYR A 357 -15.80 29.05 -30.65
N LYS A 358 -16.77 28.27 -31.18
CA LYS A 358 -17.34 28.49 -32.52
C LYS A 358 -18.02 29.83 -32.66
N GLU A 359 -18.76 30.27 -31.64
CA GLU A 359 -19.41 31.58 -31.64
C GLU A 359 -18.37 32.72 -31.61
N ARG A 360 -17.29 32.55 -30.87
CA ARG A 360 -16.19 33.53 -30.82
C ARG A 360 -15.50 33.68 -32.18
N LEU A 361 -15.21 32.57 -32.86
CA LEU A 361 -14.67 32.59 -34.23
C LEU A 361 -15.60 33.30 -35.20
N ARG A 362 -16.90 32.98 -35.19
CA ARG A 362 -17.90 33.65 -36.03
C ARG A 362 -17.92 35.16 -35.83
N ARG A 363 -17.84 35.63 -34.58
CA ARG A 363 -17.77 37.08 -34.29
C ARG A 363 -16.53 37.71 -34.90
N GLN A 364 -15.37 37.05 -34.76
CA GLN A 364 -14.11 37.56 -35.30
C GLN A 364 -14.13 37.65 -36.84
N ASP A 365 -14.70 36.64 -37.52
CA ASP A 365 -14.85 36.66 -38.97
C ASP A 365 -15.78 37.80 -39.44
N MET A 366 -16.87 38.05 -38.71
CA MET A 366 -17.77 39.17 -39.00
C MET A 366 -17.07 40.53 -38.83
N ASP A 367 -16.26 40.70 -37.79
CA ASP A 367 -15.52 41.93 -37.55
C ASP A 367 -14.49 42.20 -38.68
N LEU A 368 -13.77 41.16 -39.12
CA LEU A 368 -12.83 41.27 -40.26
C LEU A 368 -13.54 41.61 -41.57
N ALA A 369 -14.68 40.97 -41.84
CA ALA A 369 -15.49 41.26 -43.03
C ALA A 369 -15.95 42.72 -43.06
N ARG A 370 -16.35 43.25 -41.89
CA ARG A 370 -16.73 44.66 -41.74
C ARG A 370 -15.56 45.61 -42.04
N GLN A 371 -14.38 45.36 -41.48
CA GLN A 371 -13.19 46.19 -41.74
C GLN A 371 -12.82 46.24 -43.23
N ARG A 372 -12.89 45.11 -43.94
CA ARG A 372 -12.64 45.05 -45.38
C ARG A 372 -13.66 45.88 -46.17
N ALA A 373 -14.94 45.82 -45.79
CA ALA A 373 -15.99 46.60 -46.44
C ALA A 373 -15.78 48.11 -46.25
N GLU A 374 -15.38 48.55 -45.04
CA GLU A 374 -15.07 49.94 -44.74
C GLU A 374 -13.88 50.46 -45.57
N LEU A 375 -12.80 49.67 -45.70
CA LEU A 375 -11.64 50.01 -46.55
C LEU A 375 -12.01 50.15 -48.03
N HIS A 376 -12.81 49.21 -48.56
CA HIS A 376 -13.25 49.26 -49.97
C HIS A 376 -14.15 50.48 -50.25
N ALA A 377 -15.02 50.83 -49.31
CA ALA A 377 -15.87 52.00 -49.42
C ALA A 377 -15.06 53.31 -49.44
N LEU A 378 -14.02 53.43 -48.59
CA LEU A 378 -13.11 54.59 -48.59
C LEU A 378 -12.38 54.74 -49.94
N HIS A 379 -11.86 53.65 -50.51
CA HIS A 379 -11.18 53.68 -51.82
C HIS A 379 -12.07 54.15 -52.98
N SER A 380 -13.37 53.89 -52.90
CA SER A 380 -14.32 54.22 -53.98
C SER A 380 -14.64 55.73 -54.08
N GLN A 381 -14.15 56.57 -53.15
CA GLN A 381 -14.45 58.01 -53.12
C GLN A 381 -13.66 58.85 -54.15
N ILE A 382 -12.57 58.36 -54.74
CA ILE A 382 -11.86 59.02 -55.86
C ILE A 382 -12.25 58.30 -57.15
N ASN A 383 -13.11 58.89 -58.00
CA ASN A 383 -13.47 58.30 -59.29
C ASN A 383 -12.37 58.54 -60.33
N PRO A 384 -11.55 57.54 -60.67
CA PRO A 384 -10.40 57.77 -61.53
C PRO A 384 -10.77 58.07 -62.98
N HIS A 385 -11.90 57.51 -63.42
CA HIS A 385 -12.46 57.74 -64.74
C HIS A 385 -12.91 59.20 -64.92
N PHE A 386 -13.38 59.85 -63.86
CA PHE A 386 -13.70 61.28 -63.93
C PHE A 386 -12.47 62.14 -64.22
N LEU A 387 -11.34 61.90 -63.54
CA LEU A 387 -10.10 62.66 -63.78
C LEU A 387 -9.59 62.46 -65.21
N PHE A 388 -9.57 61.22 -65.71
CA PHE A 388 -9.15 60.94 -67.08
C PHE A 388 -10.01 61.69 -68.10
N ASN A 389 -11.34 61.62 -67.96
CA ASN A 389 -12.27 62.31 -68.84
C ASN A 389 -12.14 63.84 -68.78
N ALA A 390 -11.87 64.39 -67.59
CA ALA A 390 -11.64 65.81 -67.41
C ALA A 390 -10.37 66.28 -68.15
N LEU A 391 -9.25 65.56 -68.00
CA LEU A 391 -7.99 65.86 -68.68
C LEU A 391 -8.15 65.76 -70.21
N GLU A 392 -8.78 64.71 -70.70
CA GLU A 392 -8.99 64.53 -72.14
C GLU A 392 -9.87 65.65 -72.74
N SER A 393 -10.88 66.09 -71.99
CA SER A 393 -11.72 67.24 -72.39
C SER A 393 -10.92 68.54 -72.49
N ILE A 394 -10.02 68.80 -71.53
CA ILE A 394 -9.14 69.99 -71.52
C ILE A 394 -8.15 69.92 -72.70
N ARG A 395 -7.60 68.74 -73.00
CA ARG A 395 -6.70 68.53 -74.15
C ARG A 395 -7.39 68.89 -75.46
N MET A 396 -8.57 68.31 -75.69
CA MET A 396 -9.34 68.55 -76.91
C MET A 396 -9.73 70.03 -77.06
N HIS A 397 -10.09 70.71 -75.96
CA HIS A 397 -10.39 72.14 -76.00
C HIS A 397 -9.16 72.99 -76.38
N SER A 398 -7.99 72.64 -75.85
CA SER A 398 -6.71 73.31 -76.15
C SER A 398 -6.33 73.17 -77.64
N LEU A 399 -6.53 71.99 -78.22
CA LEU A 399 -6.33 71.75 -79.66
C LEU A 399 -7.24 72.63 -80.54
N LEU A 400 -8.52 72.78 -80.17
CA LEU A 400 -9.47 73.64 -80.90
C LEU A 400 -9.06 75.12 -80.88
N LYS A 401 -8.41 75.57 -79.79
CA LYS A 401 -7.87 76.92 -79.64
C LYS A 401 -6.50 77.10 -80.30
N LYS A 402 -5.96 76.07 -80.95
CA LYS A 402 -4.60 76.01 -81.53
C LYS A 402 -3.48 76.18 -80.48
N GLU A 403 -3.77 75.88 -79.22
CA GLU A 403 -2.81 75.86 -78.12
C GLU A 403 -2.13 74.47 -78.07
N ASN A 404 -1.32 74.18 -79.08
CA ASN A 404 -0.73 72.85 -79.26
C ASN A 404 0.21 72.45 -78.11
N GLU A 405 0.90 73.43 -77.50
CA GLU A 405 1.79 73.19 -76.36
C GLU A 405 0.99 72.79 -75.10
N THR A 406 -0.08 73.52 -74.77
CA THR A 406 -1.00 73.18 -73.67
C THR A 406 -1.63 71.80 -73.89
N ALA A 407 -2.07 71.50 -75.11
CA ALA A 407 -2.65 70.20 -75.44
C ALA A 407 -1.65 69.03 -75.22
N ARG A 408 -0.39 69.21 -75.62
CA ARG A 408 0.68 68.23 -75.38
C ARG A 408 0.94 68.02 -73.89
N MET A 409 0.94 69.08 -73.08
CA MET A 409 1.13 68.93 -71.63
C MET A 409 -0.03 68.20 -70.95
N VAL A 410 -1.26 68.49 -71.35
CA VAL A 410 -2.44 67.79 -70.82
C VAL A 410 -2.47 66.31 -71.26
N GLU A 411 -1.98 66.00 -72.46
CA GLU A 411 -1.76 64.61 -72.89
C GLU A 411 -0.77 63.88 -71.99
N LYS A 412 0.40 64.47 -71.73
CA LYS A 412 1.39 63.87 -70.83
C LYS A 412 0.82 63.67 -69.42
N LEU A 413 0.02 64.62 -68.92
CA LEU A 413 -0.66 64.48 -67.62
C LEU A 413 -1.71 63.37 -67.62
N ALA A 414 -2.44 63.19 -68.72
CA ALA A 414 -3.40 62.10 -68.87
C ALA A 414 -2.73 60.72 -68.90
N ILE A 415 -1.56 60.61 -69.55
CA ILE A 415 -0.71 59.41 -69.51
C ILE A 415 -0.30 59.11 -68.06
N ILE A 416 0.14 60.14 -67.32
CA ILE A 416 0.54 59.97 -65.92
C ILE A 416 -0.62 59.51 -65.04
N GLN A 417 -1.80 60.10 -65.21
CA GLN A 417 -2.98 59.78 -64.40
C GLN A 417 -3.52 58.37 -64.67
N ARG A 418 -3.48 57.89 -65.92
CA ARG A 418 -3.97 56.56 -66.29
C ARG A 418 -3.18 55.44 -65.61
N GLN A 419 -1.85 55.54 -65.62
CA GLN A 419 -0.99 54.50 -65.07
C GLN A 419 -1.04 54.42 -63.53
N ASN A 420 -1.43 55.50 -62.85
CA ASN A 420 -1.69 55.50 -61.40
C ASN A 420 -3.01 54.81 -61.01
N VAL A 421 -3.84 54.45 -61.99
CA VAL A 421 -5.23 54.00 -61.80
C VAL A 421 -5.46 52.59 -62.33
N GLU A 422 -4.63 52.11 -63.24
CA GLU A 422 -4.68 50.75 -63.76
C GLU A 422 -4.07 49.77 -62.75
N TRP A 423 -4.93 49.20 -61.91
CA TRP A 423 -4.55 48.30 -60.80
C TRP A 423 -4.40 46.82 -61.20
N ASN A 424 -4.88 46.43 -62.38
CA ASN A 424 -5.06 45.01 -62.73
C ASN A 424 -3.80 44.31 -63.27
N GLU A 425 -2.73 45.03 -63.61
CA GLU A 425 -1.44 44.43 -63.99
C GLU A 425 -0.34 44.91 -63.03
N ASP A 426 0.42 43.95 -62.47
CA ASP A 426 1.52 44.23 -61.52
C ASP A 426 2.87 44.44 -62.22
N SER A 427 2.97 44.19 -63.54
CA SER A 427 4.18 44.39 -64.36
C SER A 427 3.87 45.03 -65.70
N VAL A 428 4.79 45.88 -66.20
CA VAL A 428 4.69 46.61 -67.48
C VAL A 428 5.97 46.43 -68.30
N ARG A 429 5.94 46.67 -69.61
CA ARG A 429 7.16 46.62 -70.44
C ARG A 429 8.05 47.83 -70.16
N VAL A 430 9.36 47.69 -70.34
CA VAL A 430 10.31 48.82 -70.30
C VAL A 430 9.85 49.95 -71.21
N SER A 431 9.33 49.64 -72.41
CA SER A 431 8.77 50.65 -73.32
C SER A 431 7.64 51.47 -72.70
N ASP A 432 6.81 50.85 -71.86
CA ASP A 432 5.67 51.51 -71.21
C ASP A 432 6.16 52.43 -70.09
N GLU A 433 7.12 51.94 -69.31
CA GLU A 433 7.74 52.71 -68.24
C GLU A 433 8.54 53.91 -68.79
N ILE A 434 9.26 53.73 -69.91
CA ILE A 434 9.99 54.80 -70.58
C ILE A 434 9.04 55.86 -71.13
N ARG A 435 7.88 55.47 -71.71
CA ARG A 435 6.84 56.43 -72.11
C ARG A 435 6.34 57.27 -70.94
N PHE A 436 6.24 56.67 -69.76
CA PHE A 436 5.85 57.37 -68.54
C PHE A 436 6.95 58.31 -68.04
N VAL A 437 8.20 57.86 -68.04
CA VAL A 437 9.38 58.68 -67.72
C VAL A 437 9.49 59.87 -68.67
N GLU A 438 9.32 59.67 -69.97
CA GLU A 438 9.35 60.74 -70.97
C GLU A 438 8.20 61.73 -70.76
N ALA A 439 6.98 61.24 -70.50
CA ALA A 439 5.84 62.10 -70.18
C ALA A 439 6.08 62.95 -68.92
N TYR A 440 6.65 62.36 -67.88
CA TYR A 440 7.02 63.05 -66.64
C TYR A 440 8.12 64.10 -66.89
N LEU A 441 9.21 63.74 -67.56
CA LEU A 441 10.33 64.64 -67.85
C LEU A 441 9.94 65.78 -68.79
N GLU A 442 9.07 65.54 -69.78
CA GLU A 442 8.49 66.61 -70.60
C GLU A 442 7.69 67.62 -69.77
N LEU A 443 6.84 67.15 -68.85
CA LEU A 443 6.08 68.02 -67.95
C LEU A 443 6.97 68.81 -67.01
N GLN A 444 8.01 68.18 -66.44
CA GLN A 444 8.96 68.88 -65.59
C GLN A 444 9.79 69.90 -66.40
N LYS A 445 10.18 69.56 -67.63
CA LYS A 445 10.90 70.50 -68.53
C LYS A 445 10.03 71.69 -68.91
N TYR A 446 8.74 71.49 -69.13
CA TYR A 446 7.80 72.59 -69.34
C TYR A 446 7.68 73.50 -68.12
N ARG A 447 7.65 72.93 -66.90
CA ARG A 447 7.61 73.69 -65.64
C ARG A 447 8.89 74.48 -65.36
N PHE A 448 10.06 73.88 -65.59
CA PHE A 448 11.37 74.45 -65.21
C PHE A 448 12.12 75.13 -66.36
N GLY A 449 11.60 75.04 -67.59
CA GLY A 449 12.20 75.62 -68.78
C GLY A 449 13.62 75.11 -69.03
N ASN A 450 14.52 76.00 -69.44
CA ASN A 450 15.92 75.66 -69.76
C ASN A 450 16.78 75.24 -68.55
N LYS A 451 16.20 75.23 -67.33
CA LYS A 451 16.88 74.72 -66.14
C LYS A 451 16.89 73.19 -66.07
N LEU A 452 16.00 72.50 -66.78
CA LEU A 452 15.98 71.05 -66.87
C LEU A 452 16.26 70.61 -68.31
N MET A 453 17.32 69.84 -68.47
CA MET A 453 17.63 69.11 -69.69
C MET A 453 17.62 67.62 -69.36
N TYR A 454 17.25 66.79 -70.33
CA TYR A 454 17.28 65.35 -70.13
C TYR A 454 17.60 64.64 -71.43
N GLU A 455 18.12 63.43 -71.29
CA GLU A 455 18.39 62.50 -72.37
C GLU A 455 17.96 61.10 -71.93
N ILE A 456 17.23 60.40 -72.80
CA ILE A 456 16.78 59.04 -72.58
C ILE A 456 17.40 58.19 -73.69
N ALA A 457 18.17 57.18 -73.31
CA ALA A 457 18.75 56.20 -74.22
C ALA A 457 18.33 54.80 -73.78
N VAL A 458 17.74 54.03 -74.70
CA VAL A 458 17.25 52.68 -74.45
C VAL A 458 17.72 51.78 -75.57
N ASP A 459 18.32 50.64 -75.24
CA ASP A 459 18.66 49.62 -76.24
C ASP A 459 17.38 48.93 -76.75
N ASP A 460 17.26 48.74 -78.07
CA ASP A 460 16.09 48.11 -78.71
C ASP A 460 15.74 46.72 -78.11
N GLU A 461 16.76 45.98 -77.65
CA GLU A 461 16.58 44.66 -77.01
C GLU A 461 15.90 44.73 -75.63
N CYS A 462 15.88 45.90 -74.99
CA CYS A 462 15.31 46.09 -73.66
C CYS A 462 13.81 46.41 -73.66
N GLU A 463 13.27 46.95 -74.76
CA GLU A 463 11.92 47.53 -74.80
C GLU A 463 10.82 46.58 -74.33
N ASN A 464 10.93 45.28 -74.63
CA ASN A 464 9.92 44.27 -74.33
C ASN A 464 10.13 43.54 -73.00
N ILE A 465 11.20 43.84 -72.26
CA ILE A 465 11.43 43.25 -70.94
C ILE A 465 10.39 43.81 -69.96
N ARG A 466 9.86 42.95 -69.07
CA ARG A 466 8.88 43.36 -68.06
C ARG A 466 9.57 43.74 -66.75
N LEU A 467 9.00 44.75 -66.08
CA LEU A 467 9.38 45.18 -64.73
C LEU A 467 8.12 45.56 -63.92
N PRO A 468 8.20 45.64 -62.57
CA PRO A 468 7.10 46.17 -61.78
C PRO A 468 6.76 47.60 -62.21
N LYS A 469 5.47 47.91 -62.31
CA LYS A 469 5.01 49.25 -62.68
C LYS A 469 5.51 50.33 -61.72
N ILE A 470 5.77 51.54 -62.24
CA ILE A 470 6.14 52.71 -61.42
C ILE A 470 7.40 52.41 -60.59
N THR A 471 8.42 51.87 -61.25
CA THR A 471 9.74 51.61 -60.70
C THR A 471 10.73 52.65 -61.21
N LEU A 472 11.00 52.67 -62.53
CA LEU A 472 12.03 53.55 -63.12
C LEU A 472 11.66 55.02 -62.90
N VAL A 473 10.37 55.34 -63.05
CA VAL A 473 9.90 56.70 -62.83
C VAL A 473 10.08 57.18 -61.40
N THR A 474 9.99 56.31 -60.40
CA THR A 474 10.23 56.73 -59.01
C THR A 474 11.67 57.19 -58.85
N PHE A 475 12.64 56.52 -59.46
CA PHE A 475 14.04 56.95 -59.44
C PHE A 475 14.25 58.26 -60.23
N VAL A 476 13.62 58.39 -61.40
CA VAL A 476 13.66 59.62 -62.20
C VAL A 476 12.99 60.80 -61.48
N GLU A 477 11.89 60.57 -60.77
CA GLU A 477 11.21 61.59 -59.96
C GLU A 477 12.14 62.09 -58.84
N ASN A 478 12.83 61.18 -58.15
CA ASN A 478 13.80 61.58 -57.13
C ASN A 478 14.97 62.36 -57.74
N ALA A 479 15.50 61.93 -58.88
CA ALA A 479 16.53 62.68 -59.63
C ALA A 479 16.04 64.08 -60.05
N CYS A 480 14.79 64.23 -60.48
CA CYS A 480 14.17 65.52 -60.77
C CYS A 480 14.02 66.43 -59.55
N ILE A 481 13.47 65.91 -58.45
CA ILE A 481 13.18 66.68 -57.24
C ILE A 481 14.49 67.16 -56.60
N HIS A 482 15.41 66.23 -56.33
CA HIS A 482 16.67 66.55 -55.65
C HIS A 482 17.70 67.20 -56.58
N GLY A 483 17.70 66.84 -57.86
CA GLY A 483 18.58 67.45 -58.85
C GLY A 483 18.26 68.93 -59.11
N MET A 484 17.02 69.34 -58.89
CA MET A 484 16.56 70.73 -59.05
C MET A 484 16.52 71.51 -57.72
N GLU A 485 16.64 70.84 -56.58
CA GLU A 485 16.61 71.47 -55.25
C GLU A 485 17.89 72.29 -55.00
N ASN A 486 17.74 73.55 -54.61
CA ASN A 486 18.84 74.45 -54.18
C ASN A 486 19.96 74.78 -55.20
N LYS A 487 19.84 74.40 -56.49
CA LYS A 487 20.82 74.75 -57.55
C LYS A 487 20.35 75.91 -58.44
N THR A 488 21.23 76.87 -58.74
CA THR A 488 20.91 78.01 -59.65
C THR A 488 21.22 77.69 -61.12
N SER A 489 22.07 76.69 -61.38
CA SER A 489 22.46 76.24 -62.73
C SER A 489 21.49 75.21 -63.31
N SER A 490 21.57 74.96 -64.62
CA SER A 490 20.82 73.90 -65.28
C SER A 490 21.20 72.52 -64.74
N CYS A 491 20.20 71.65 -64.55
CA CYS A 491 20.33 70.24 -64.21
C CYS A 491 20.06 69.39 -65.47
N TYR A 492 20.92 68.41 -65.67
CA TYR A 492 20.81 67.37 -66.69
C TYR A 492 20.49 66.05 -66.01
N ILE A 493 19.46 65.36 -66.54
CA ILE A 493 19.06 64.02 -66.14
C ILE A 493 19.29 63.05 -67.29
N PHE A 494 20.06 61.99 -67.06
CA PHE A 494 20.30 60.93 -68.03
C PHE A 494 19.60 59.67 -67.55
N VAL A 495 18.78 59.09 -68.44
CA VAL A 495 18.14 57.79 -68.21
C VAL A 495 18.67 56.83 -69.25
N ARG A 496 19.40 55.80 -68.81
CA ARG A 496 19.97 54.77 -69.69
C ARG A 496 19.40 53.42 -69.32
N VAL A 497 18.91 52.69 -70.32
CA VAL A 497 18.43 51.32 -70.15
C VAL A 497 19.13 50.42 -71.15
N THR A 498 19.99 49.55 -70.62
CA THR A 498 20.83 48.67 -71.42
C THR A 498 20.72 47.23 -70.94
N LYS A 499 21.18 46.30 -71.77
CA LYS A 499 21.22 44.87 -71.43
C LYS A 499 22.67 44.42 -71.36
N GLU A 500 23.12 44.06 -70.17
CA GLU A 500 24.45 43.52 -69.93
C GLU A 500 24.33 42.04 -69.52
N ASN A 501 24.82 41.13 -70.36
CA ASN A 501 24.69 39.68 -70.16
C ASN A 501 23.22 39.22 -69.98
N SER A 502 22.85 38.80 -68.77
CA SER A 502 21.50 38.35 -68.39
C SER A 502 20.84 39.30 -67.40
N GLU A 503 21.30 40.55 -67.33
CA GLU A 503 20.77 41.59 -66.44
C GLU A 503 20.29 42.79 -67.28
N LEU A 504 19.11 43.30 -66.93
CA LEU A 504 18.62 44.60 -67.36
C LEU A 504 19.26 45.64 -66.44
N VAL A 505 19.99 46.59 -67.02
CA VAL A 505 20.66 47.66 -66.28
C VAL A 505 19.86 48.94 -66.50
N LEU A 506 19.28 49.45 -65.41
CA LEU A 506 18.58 50.74 -65.37
C LEU A 506 19.49 51.74 -64.69
N GLU A 507 19.84 52.82 -65.38
CA GLU A 507 20.70 53.86 -64.83
C GLU A 507 19.99 55.21 -64.90
N VAL A 508 19.96 55.90 -63.76
CA VAL A 508 19.43 57.25 -63.62
C VAL A 508 20.52 58.12 -63.03
N GLU A 509 21.00 59.08 -63.82
CA GLU A 509 22.03 60.03 -63.43
C GLU A 509 21.44 61.44 -63.39
N ASP A 510 21.72 62.20 -62.33
CA ASP A 510 21.46 63.64 -62.25
C ASP A 510 22.75 64.41 -61.98
N THR A 511 22.83 65.61 -62.55
CA THR A 511 23.91 66.58 -62.28
C THR A 511 23.51 67.58 -61.20
N GLY A 512 22.79 67.10 -60.19
CA GLY A 512 22.18 67.86 -59.12
C GLY A 512 23.12 68.35 -58.02
N THR A 513 22.61 68.41 -56.79
CA THR A 513 23.38 68.81 -55.60
C THR A 513 24.09 67.63 -54.93
N GLY A 514 23.82 66.39 -55.34
CA GLY A 514 24.41 65.19 -54.76
C GLY A 514 23.99 64.93 -53.32
N ILE A 515 23.89 63.65 -52.96
CA ILE A 515 23.56 63.16 -51.63
C ILE A 515 24.84 63.20 -50.77
N PRO A 516 24.84 63.84 -49.58
CA PRO A 516 25.97 63.80 -48.66
C PRO A 516 26.37 62.37 -48.28
N ASP A 517 27.66 62.10 -48.10
CA ASP A 517 28.20 60.75 -47.84
C ASP A 517 27.48 59.98 -46.71
N ASP A 518 27.08 60.67 -45.63
CA ASP A 518 26.41 60.07 -44.48
C ASP A 518 24.94 59.71 -44.77
N GLU A 519 24.27 60.49 -45.61
CA GLU A 519 22.93 60.19 -46.11
C GLU A 519 22.95 59.11 -47.21
N CYS A 520 23.96 59.14 -48.09
CA CYS A 520 24.14 58.15 -49.14
C CYS A 520 24.38 56.74 -48.56
N ARG A 521 25.22 56.62 -47.53
CA ARG A 521 25.44 55.34 -46.83
C ARG A 521 24.17 54.81 -46.16
N LYS A 522 23.40 55.68 -45.51
CA LYS A 522 22.12 55.29 -44.90
C LYS A 522 21.10 54.84 -45.95
N LEU A 523 21.03 55.52 -47.09
CA LEU A 523 20.13 55.14 -48.18
C LEU A 523 20.48 53.76 -48.74
N ILE A 524 21.77 53.48 -48.93
CA ILE A 524 22.24 52.15 -49.36
C ILE A 524 21.86 51.08 -48.32
N GLU A 525 22.13 51.32 -47.04
CA GLU A 525 21.79 50.37 -45.95
C GLU A 525 20.27 50.14 -45.85
N ASP A 526 19.46 51.19 -46.02
CA ASP A 526 18.01 51.11 -46.00
C ASP A 526 17.48 50.32 -47.20
N ILE A 527 18.05 50.53 -48.39
CA ILE A 527 17.69 49.77 -49.59
C ILE A 527 18.08 48.30 -49.42
N GLU A 528 19.23 47.98 -48.82
CA GLU A 528 19.69 46.61 -48.58
C GLU A 528 18.84 45.86 -47.53
N ASN A 529 18.34 46.54 -46.50
CA ASN A 529 17.60 45.93 -45.40
C ASN A 529 16.08 46.18 -45.44
N VAL A 530 15.56 46.78 -46.54
CA VAL A 530 14.14 47.12 -46.66
C VAL A 530 13.22 45.91 -46.44
N SER A 531 12.27 46.05 -45.54
CA SER A 531 11.22 45.07 -45.23
C SER A 531 9.90 45.78 -44.91
N MET A 532 8.78 45.05 -44.95
CA MET A 532 7.43 45.58 -44.70
C MET A 532 7.30 46.38 -43.39
N SER A 533 8.07 46.05 -42.33
CA SER A 533 8.02 46.74 -41.03
C SER A 533 8.87 48.02 -40.94
N THR A 534 9.63 48.37 -41.99
CA THR A 534 10.62 49.48 -41.94
C THR A 534 10.08 50.76 -42.58
N ILE A 535 8.90 50.72 -43.20
CA ILE A 535 8.35 51.77 -44.08
C ILE A 535 7.56 52.85 -43.31
N GLU A 536 7.08 52.58 -42.09
CA GLU A 536 6.12 53.45 -41.39
C GLU A 536 6.68 54.80 -40.88
N ASP A 537 8.01 55.03 -40.87
CA ASP A 537 8.62 56.17 -40.15
C ASP A 537 9.68 57.00 -40.91
N ARG A 538 9.82 56.87 -42.25
CA ARG A 538 10.96 57.50 -42.97
C ARG A 538 10.58 58.49 -44.07
N LYS A 539 11.45 59.50 -44.28
CA LYS A 539 11.30 60.59 -45.28
C LYS A 539 11.42 60.13 -46.75
N SER A 540 12.09 59.01 -47.04
CA SER A 540 12.38 58.54 -48.40
C SER A 540 11.45 57.40 -48.86
N ILE A 541 10.13 57.60 -48.71
CA ILE A 541 9.09 56.59 -48.93
C ILE A 541 9.09 56.04 -50.37
N GLY A 542 9.41 56.88 -51.37
CA GLY A 542 9.36 56.50 -52.79
C GLY A 542 10.41 55.47 -53.21
N ILE A 543 11.70 55.78 -53.04
CA ILE A 543 12.82 54.89 -53.43
C ILE A 543 12.74 53.55 -52.69
N LEU A 544 12.44 53.57 -51.38
CA LEU A 544 12.35 52.34 -50.58
C LEU A 544 11.21 51.43 -51.05
N ASN A 545 10.07 52.00 -51.45
CA ASN A 545 8.95 51.23 -52.02
C ASN A 545 9.26 50.69 -53.42
N ALA A 546 9.97 51.43 -54.27
CA ALA A 546 10.43 50.94 -55.57
C ALA A 546 11.47 49.82 -55.40
N ALA A 547 12.41 49.97 -54.47
CA ALA A 547 13.40 48.96 -54.15
C ALA A 547 12.80 47.69 -53.57
N LEU A 548 11.85 47.79 -52.62
CA LEU A 548 11.15 46.64 -52.06
C LEU A 548 10.36 45.90 -53.15
N ARG A 549 9.66 46.61 -54.05
CA ARG A 549 8.94 46.00 -55.17
C ARG A 549 9.87 45.23 -56.10
N LEU A 550 11.01 45.82 -56.47
CA LEU A 550 12.03 45.14 -57.27
C LEU A 550 12.63 43.91 -56.56
N LYS A 551 12.85 43.99 -55.25
CA LYS A 551 13.30 42.83 -54.46
C LYS A 551 12.26 41.72 -54.42
N MET A 552 10.99 42.05 -54.20
CA MET A 552 9.90 41.06 -54.24
C MET A 552 9.78 40.43 -55.63
N TYR A 553 9.87 41.24 -56.69
CA TYR A 553 9.77 40.78 -58.08
C TYR A 553 10.91 39.85 -58.49
N THR A 554 12.13 40.10 -58.01
CA THR A 554 13.32 39.31 -58.37
C THR A 554 13.68 38.20 -57.37
N GLY A 555 12.90 38.06 -56.28
CA GLY A 555 13.24 37.17 -55.16
C GLY A 555 14.50 37.61 -54.40
N GLY A 556 14.80 38.90 -54.38
CA GLY A 556 15.93 39.51 -53.67
C GLY A 556 17.24 39.56 -54.45
N ARG A 557 17.25 39.23 -55.75
CA ARG A 557 18.46 39.19 -56.59
C ARG A 557 18.81 40.51 -57.29
N VAL A 558 17.92 41.50 -57.25
CA VAL A 558 18.22 42.86 -57.74
C VAL A 558 19.38 43.47 -56.95
N LYS A 559 20.26 44.18 -57.66
CA LYS A 559 21.36 44.95 -57.04
C LYS A 559 21.15 46.44 -57.28
N PHE A 560 21.50 47.23 -56.27
CA PHE A 560 21.47 48.68 -56.32
C PHE A 560 22.87 49.20 -56.07
N GLU A 561 23.35 50.05 -56.96
CA GLU A 561 24.61 50.78 -56.83
C GLU A 561 24.24 52.28 -56.84
N ILE A 562 24.68 53.02 -55.83
CA ILE A 562 24.44 54.46 -55.72
C ILE A 562 25.79 55.14 -55.55
N GLU A 563 26.12 55.99 -56.50
CA GLU A 563 27.31 56.83 -56.48
C GLU A 563 26.87 58.29 -56.42
N SER A 564 27.31 59.04 -55.42
CA SER A 564 26.93 60.44 -55.28
C SER A 564 28.09 61.24 -54.69
N GLU A 565 28.26 62.46 -55.20
CA GLU A 565 29.22 63.42 -54.66
C GLU A 565 28.52 64.77 -54.44
N HIS A 566 28.63 65.30 -53.22
CA HIS A 566 27.97 66.54 -52.85
C HIS A 566 28.48 67.72 -53.71
N GLY A 567 27.56 68.36 -54.42
CA GLY A 567 27.78 69.46 -55.35
C GLY A 567 27.92 69.04 -56.83
N VAL A 568 28.07 67.74 -57.11
CA VAL A 568 28.34 67.21 -58.46
C VAL A 568 27.11 66.54 -59.07
N GLY A 569 26.52 65.57 -58.38
CA GLY A 569 25.40 64.77 -58.90
C GLY A 569 25.24 63.42 -58.22
N THR A 570 24.28 62.63 -58.71
CA THR A 570 24.01 61.26 -58.24
C THR A 570 23.77 60.34 -59.42
N ILE A 571 24.32 59.12 -59.35
CA ILE A 571 24.06 58.02 -60.28
C ILE A 571 23.48 56.86 -59.50
N ILE A 572 22.31 56.39 -59.92
CA ILE A 572 21.68 55.18 -59.39
C ILE A 572 21.65 54.14 -60.50
N THR A 573 22.34 53.03 -60.27
CA THR A 573 22.38 51.90 -61.19
C THR A 573 21.68 50.69 -60.56
N ILE A 574 20.68 50.17 -61.27
CA ILE A 574 19.83 49.07 -60.81
C ILE A 574 20.01 47.91 -61.78
N ARG A 575 20.53 46.79 -61.27
CA ARG A 575 20.75 45.57 -62.05
C ARG A 575 19.66 44.56 -61.72
N VAL A 576 18.76 44.34 -62.67
CA VAL A 576 17.60 43.45 -62.56
C VAL A 576 17.86 42.18 -63.38
N PRO A 577 17.92 40.99 -62.78
CA PRO A 577 18.08 39.75 -63.55
C PRO A 577 16.92 39.54 -64.53
N ILE A 578 17.23 39.25 -65.79
CA ILE A 578 16.24 38.93 -66.82
C ILE A 578 15.93 37.42 -66.71
N GLU A 579 14.81 37.08 -66.09
CA GLU A 579 14.34 35.69 -66.09
C GLU A 579 13.64 35.36 -67.41
N THR A 580 14.13 34.34 -68.12
CA THR A 580 13.60 33.88 -69.41
C THR A 580 12.31 33.07 -69.32
N ASP A 581 11.72 32.89 -68.13
CA ASP A 581 10.48 32.12 -67.95
C ASP A 581 9.58 32.76 -66.89
N PHE A 582 8.62 33.58 -67.32
CA PHE A 582 7.36 33.70 -66.59
C PHE A 582 6.38 32.70 -67.21
N PRO A 583 5.78 31.79 -66.42
CA PRO A 583 4.73 30.93 -66.92
C PRO A 583 3.59 31.81 -67.42
N LYS A 584 3.12 31.54 -68.65
CA LYS A 584 1.85 32.07 -69.14
C LYS A 584 0.79 31.78 -68.09
N GLU A 585 0.04 32.80 -67.70
CA GLU A 585 -1.21 32.65 -66.95
C GLU A 585 -2.07 31.57 -67.64
N GLU A 586 -2.43 30.52 -66.90
CA GLU A 586 -3.51 29.63 -67.30
C GLU A 586 -4.82 30.44 -67.23
N GLU A 587 -5.58 30.46 -68.34
CA GLU A 587 -6.91 31.06 -68.47
C GLU A 587 -7.94 30.52 -67.47
#